data_AF-A0A3M0WXF0-F1
#
_entry.id   AF-A0A3M0WXF0-F1
#
_cell.length_a   1.000
_cell.length_b   1.000
_cell.length_c   1.000
_cell.angle_alpha   90.00
_cell.angle_beta   90.00
_cell.angle_gamma   90.00
#
_symmetry.space_group_name_H-M   'P 1'
#
loop_
_entity.id
_entity.type
_entity.pdbx_description
1 polymer ?
#
loop_
_entity_poly.entity_id
_entity_poly.type
_entity_poly.pdbx_seq_one_letter_code
_entity_poly.pdbx_strand_id
1 'polypeptide(L)'
;LVDIPQKSESEIYQEKLDRMQSQIDAINSYYNSLIQQAQKEGEGRLGSARALQSVSGTRFSPRGEAQTQAVENYNSQVIAGIQAQKNAAIQALYNEAASAAQEQANTLTEQALTAANSYIDSLAKQYSLNLEEKQLLAEEAYKRAALTGEYGGNPTLAMLDYLQSVEQQAFENQLAEKQLEQKQGYLDIAQKQLERGNYEFVSLPDGRYGYYDLTSGTPVFVEVGRKPVYSGYSSGSSNSVSPYGTSVYDSVVADLYNGKYTIDELRDLYSASQLNAIADRYNELVSAGTFAGVNKY
;
A
#
# COMPACT_ATOMS: atom_id res chain seq x y z
N LEU A 1 -29.30 -29.47 -29.41
CA LEU A 1 -28.65 -28.64 -28.37
C LEU A 1 -28.65 -27.22 -28.90
N VAL A 2 -29.36 -26.32 -28.22
CA VAL A 2 -29.33 -24.90 -28.55
C VAL A 2 -27.96 -24.41 -28.12
N ASP A 3 -27.14 -24.01 -29.09
CA ASP A 3 -25.81 -23.47 -28.86
C ASP A 3 -26.01 -22.06 -28.29
N ILE A 4 -26.02 -21.95 -26.96
CA ILE A 4 -26.10 -20.66 -26.29
C ILE A 4 -24.71 -20.06 -26.43
N PRO A 5 -24.54 -18.93 -27.14
CA PRO A 5 -23.23 -18.31 -27.27
C PRO A 5 -22.75 -17.92 -25.87
N GLN A 6 -21.80 -18.70 -25.37
CA GLN A 6 -21.10 -18.43 -24.12
C GLN A 6 -20.20 -17.23 -24.41
N LYS A 7 -20.67 -16.02 -24.07
CA LYS A 7 -19.76 -14.87 -23.95
C LYS A 7 -18.60 -15.31 -23.08
N SER A 8 -17.39 -15.15 -23.61
CA SER A 8 -16.18 -15.45 -22.85
C SER A 8 -16.12 -14.57 -21.61
N GLU A 9 -15.50 -15.06 -20.54
CA GLU A 9 -15.31 -14.30 -19.30
C GLU A 9 -14.64 -12.94 -19.55
N SER A 10 -13.72 -12.90 -20.53
CA SER A 10 -13.07 -11.68 -21.00
C SER A 10 -14.05 -10.64 -21.57
N GLU A 11 -15.03 -11.07 -22.37
CA GLU A 11 -16.05 -10.16 -22.93
C GLU A 11 -16.98 -9.60 -21.86
N ILE A 12 -17.33 -10.40 -20.85
CA ILE A 12 -18.16 -9.94 -19.72
C ILE A 12 -17.39 -8.91 -18.88
N TYR A 13 -16.09 -9.15 -18.65
CA TYR A 13 -15.23 -8.22 -17.93
C TYR A 13 -15.06 -6.89 -18.68
N GLN A 14 -14.79 -6.94 -19.99
CA GLN A 14 -14.68 -5.74 -20.82
C GLN A 14 -15.99 -4.95 -20.84
N GLU A 15 -17.14 -5.61 -21.02
CA GLU A 15 -18.44 -4.94 -21.01
C GLU A 15 -18.73 -4.21 -19.68
N LYS A 16 -18.30 -4.79 -18.55
CA LYS A 16 -18.40 -4.13 -17.24
C LYS A 16 -17.50 -2.91 -17.13
N LEU A 17 -16.24 -3.01 -17.58
CA LEU A 17 -15.31 -1.88 -17.59
C LEU A 17 -15.84 -0.74 -18.47
N ASP A 18 -16.37 -1.05 -19.65
CA ASP A 18 -16.92 -0.06 -20.58
C ASP A 18 -18.13 0.67 -19.98
N ARG A 19 -19.01 -0.07 -19.28
CA ARG A 19 -20.15 0.51 -18.56
C ARG A 19 -19.68 1.42 -17.42
N MET A 20 -18.68 1.02 -16.64
CA MET A 20 -18.11 1.84 -15.58
C MET A 20 -17.47 3.12 -16.12
N GLN A 21 -16.69 3.01 -17.19
CA GLN A 21 -16.06 4.17 -17.82
C GLN A 21 -17.12 5.15 -18.34
N SER A 22 -18.18 4.65 -18.96
CA SER A 22 -19.31 5.47 -19.41
C SER A 22 -20.00 6.22 -18.25
N GLN A 23 -20.13 5.58 -17.09
CA GLN A 23 -20.68 6.22 -15.89
C GLN A 23 -19.72 7.28 -15.32
N ILE A 24 -18.42 7.00 -15.28
CA ILE A 24 -17.39 7.97 -14.88
C ILE A 24 -17.41 9.19 -15.80
N ASP A 25 -17.53 8.98 -17.11
CA ASP A 25 -17.59 10.06 -18.09
C ASP A 25 -18.85 10.93 -17.92
N ALA A 26 -19.99 10.31 -17.62
CA ALA A 26 -21.22 11.03 -17.30
C ALA A 26 -21.08 11.87 -16.01
N ILE A 27 -20.50 11.30 -14.95
CA ILE A 27 -20.20 12.02 -13.69
C ILE A 27 -19.25 13.19 -13.97
N ASN A 28 -18.18 12.96 -14.73
CA ASN A 28 -17.22 13.99 -15.12
C ASN A 28 -17.90 15.15 -15.85
N SER A 29 -18.73 14.84 -16.86
CA SER A 29 -19.44 15.85 -17.65
C SER A 29 -20.40 16.69 -16.80
N TYR A 30 -21.16 16.04 -15.91
CA TYR A 30 -22.07 16.71 -14.99
C TYR A 30 -21.34 17.65 -14.02
N TYR A 31 -20.31 17.16 -13.33
CA TYR A 31 -19.57 17.98 -12.36
C TYR A 31 -18.73 19.07 -13.02
N ASN A 32 -18.22 18.86 -14.23
CA ASN A 32 -17.55 19.91 -14.99
C ASN A 32 -18.52 21.06 -15.31
N SER A 33 -19.78 20.76 -15.63
CA SER A 33 -20.82 21.77 -15.85
C SER A 33 -21.11 22.56 -14.58
N LEU A 34 -21.18 21.90 -13.41
CA LEU A 34 -21.33 22.55 -12.11
C LEU A 34 -20.14 23.46 -11.76
N ILE A 35 -18.91 23.02 -12.02
CA ILE A 35 -17.71 23.83 -11.79
C ILE A 35 -17.74 25.08 -12.67
N GLN A 36 -18.07 24.94 -13.96
CA GLN A 36 -18.18 26.08 -14.87
C GLN A 36 -19.27 27.06 -14.41
N GLN A 37 -20.40 26.57 -13.91
CA GLN A 37 -21.44 27.43 -13.34
C GLN A 37 -20.93 28.16 -12.08
N ALA A 38 -20.29 27.45 -11.15
CA ALA A 38 -19.74 28.03 -9.93
C ALA A 38 -18.66 29.07 -10.20
N GLN A 39 -17.85 28.88 -11.25
CA GLN A 39 -16.86 29.86 -11.72
C GLN A 39 -17.54 31.13 -12.22
N LYS A 40 -18.56 31.02 -13.09
CA LYS A 40 -19.33 32.18 -13.58
C LYS A 40 -20.00 32.95 -12.45
N GLU A 41 -20.58 32.26 -11.48
CA GLU A 41 -21.15 32.89 -10.29
C GLU A 41 -20.07 33.56 -9.43
N GLY A 42 -18.90 32.93 -9.31
CA GLY A 42 -17.74 33.48 -8.60
C GLY A 42 -17.22 34.77 -9.22
N GLU A 43 -17.15 34.83 -10.55
CA GLU A 43 -16.81 36.06 -11.30
C GLU A 43 -17.84 37.17 -11.03
N GLY A 44 -19.13 36.83 -11.01
CA GLY A 44 -20.20 37.78 -10.65
C GLY A 44 -20.07 38.33 -9.23
N ARG A 45 -19.72 37.49 -8.25
CA ARG A 45 -19.43 37.90 -6.86
C ARG A 45 -18.23 38.82 -6.79
N LEU A 46 -17.14 38.50 -7.48
CA LEU A 46 -15.94 39.35 -7.53
C LEU A 46 -16.20 40.69 -8.22
N GLY A 47 -16.94 40.69 -9.33
CA GLY A 47 -17.36 41.91 -10.00
C GLY A 47 -18.20 42.81 -9.10
N SER A 48 -19.15 42.23 -8.37
CA SER A 48 -19.99 42.94 -7.40
C SER A 48 -19.17 43.51 -6.23
N ALA A 49 -18.23 42.73 -5.68
CA ALA A 49 -17.34 43.19 -4.62
C ALA A 49 -16.46 44.36 -5.07
N ARG A 50 -15.87 44.27 -6.27
CA ARG A 50 -15.05 45.35 -6.87
C ARG A 50 -15.87 46.60 -7.17
N ALA A 51 -17.10 46.45 -7.66
CA ALA A 51 -18.01 47.56 -7.89
C ALA A 51 -18.34 48.28 -6.58
N LEU A 52 -18.68 47.53 -5.53
CA LEU A 52 -18.95 48.07 -4.21
C LEU A 52 -17.73 48.81 -3.63
N GLN A 53 -16.53 48.25 -3.75
CA GLN A 53 -15.27 48.88 -3.36
C GLN A 53 -14.98 50.18 -4.13
N SER A 54 -15.34 50.22 -5.41
CA SER A 54 -15.18 51.42 -6.24
C SER A 54 -16.14 52.52 -5.79
N VAL A 55 -17.38 52.17 -5.43
CA VAL A 55 -18.38 53.12 -4.92
C VAL A 55 -18.03 53.62 -3.52
N SER A 56 -17.50 52.75 -2.65
CA SER A 56 -17.11 53.11 -1.28
C SER A 56 -15.75 53.83 -1.19
N GLY A 57 -15.01 53.96 -2.30
CA GLY A 57 -13.66 54.53 -2.31
C GLY A 57 -12.62 53.67 -1.58
N THR A 58 -12.91 52.39 -1.32
CA THR A 58 -12.00 51.46 -0.64
C THR A 58 -11.22 50.59 -1.61
N ARG A 59 -11.37 50.80 -2.93
CA ARG A 59 -10.57 50.15 -3.96
C ARG A 59 -9.08 50.44 -3.70
N PHE A 60 -8.25 49.40 -3.64
CA PHE A 60 -6.82 49.45 -3.27
C PHE A 60 -6.51 49.82 -1.82
N SER A 61 -7.51 49.91 -0.94
CA SER A 61 -7.24 49.95 0.50
C SER A 61 -7.02 48.53 1.03
N PRO A 62 -6.25 48.33 2.12
CA PRO A 62 -6.08 47.02 2.75
C PRO A 62 -7.41 46.36 3.14
N ARG A 63 -8.43 47.16 3.50
CA ARG A 63 -9.79 46.65 3.80
C ARG A 63 -10.49 46.14 2.55
N GLY A 64 -10.36 46.82 1.42
CA GLY A 64 -10.91 46.35 0.14
C GLY A 64 -10.23 45.08 -0.34
N GLU A 65 -8.89 45.03 -0.26
CA GLU A 65 -8.13 43.82 -0.62
C GLU A 65 -8.54 42.61 0.22
N ALA A 66 -8.66 42.78 1.54
CA ALA A 66 -9.12 41.71 2.43
C ALA A 66 -10.53 41.20 2.07
N GLN A 67 -11.45 42.10 1.68
CA GLN A 67 -12.79 41.71 1.23
C GLN A 67 -12.76 40.93 -0.09
N THR A 68 -11.95 41.38 -1.06
CA THR A 68 -11.78 40.65 -2.33
C THR A 68 -11.21 39.26 -2.07
N GLN A 69 -10.18 39.17 -1.23
CA GLN A 69 -9.55 37.90 -0.90
C GLN A 69 -10.49 36.95 -0.16
N ALA A 70 -11.37 37.47 0.72
CA ALA A 70 -12.41 36.65 1.34
C ALA A 70 -13.39 36.05 0.32
N VAL A 71 -13.76 36.82 -0.72
CA VAL A 71 -14.61 36.33 -1.81
C VAL A 71 -13.88 35.31 -2.69
N GLU A 72 -12.60 35.53 -2.99
CA GLU A 72 -11.76 34.57 -3.74
C GLU A 72 -11.61 33.25 -2.97
N ASN A 73 -11.36 33.32 -1.66
CA ASN A 73 -11.28 32.16 -0.79
C ASN A 73 -12.60 31.40 -0.74
N TYR A 74 -13.73 32.11 -0.60
CA TYR A 74 -15.05 31.50 -0.64
C TYR A 74 -15.32 30.81 -1.98
N ASN A 75 -15.03 31.46 -3.11
CA ASN A 75 -15.18 30.86 -4.43
C ASN A 75 -14.34 29.58 -4.60
N SER A 76 -13.10 29.62 -4.11
CA SER A 76 -12.19 28.47 -4.14
C SER A 76 -12.72 27.30 -3.30
N GLN A 77 -13.26 27.58 -2.11
CA GLN A 77 -13.88 26.58 -1.25
C GLN A 77 -15.11 25.93 -1.89
N VAL A 78 -15.94 26.71 -2.58
CA VAL A 78 -17.10 26.18 -3.32
C VAL A 78 -16.66 25.20 -4.41
N ILE A 79 -15.67 25.57 -5.22
CA ILE A 79 -15.14 24.70 -6.28
C ILE A 79 -14.51 23.43 -5.69
N ALA A 80 -13.71 23.57 -4.64
CA ALA A 80 -13.11 22.43 -3.94
C ALA A 80 -14.17 21.48 -3.37
N GLY A 81 -15.27 22.02 -2.83
CA GLY A 81 -16.42 21.22 -2.37
C GLY A 81 -17.08 20.42 -3.49
N ILE A 82 -17.27 21.02 -4.66
CA ILE A 82 -17.83 20.35 -5.85
C ILE A 82 -16.88 19.23 -6.33
N GLN A 83 -15.57 19.47 -6.31
CA GLN A 83 -14.57 18.44 -6.65
C GLN A 83 -14.55 17.28 -5.64
N ALA A 84 -14.68 17.57 -4.35
CA ALA A 84 -14.78 16.53 -3.32
C ALA A 84 -16.03 15.64 -3.53
N GLN A 85 -17.18 16.26 -3.85
CA GLN A 85 -18.41 15.52 -4.17
C GLN A 85 -18.25 14.65 -5.41
N LYS A 86 -17.62 15.18 -6.46
CA LYS A 86 -17.28 14.41 -7.66
C LYS A 86 -16.47 13.16 -7.32
N ASN A 87 -15.41 13.31 -6.54
CA ASN A 87 -14.54 12.20 -6.16
C ASN A 87 -15.29 11.16 -5.30
N ALA A 88 -16.14 11.60 -4.38
CA ALA A 88 -16.97 10.71 -3.58
C ALA A 88 -17.98 9.92 -4.44
N ALA A 89 -18.58 10.55 -5.45
CA ALA A 89 -19.48 9.87 -6.39
C ALA A 89 -18.76 8.80 -7.21
N ILE A 90 -17.53 9.09 -7.68
CA ILE A 90 -16.70 8.12 -8.40
C ILE A 90 -16.32 6.94 -7.47
N GLN A 91 -15.94 7.21 -6.22
CA GLN A 91 -15.62 6.16 -5.24
C GLN A 91 -16.83 5.28 -4.91
N ALA A 92 -18.03 5.86 -4.79
CA ALA A 92 -19.26 5.09 -4.60
C ALA A 92 -19.51 4.12 -5.77
N LEU A 93 -19.25 4.55 -7.01
CA LEU A 93 -19.35 3.72 -8.20
C LEU A 93 -18.40 2.51 -8.14
N TYR A 94 -17.15 2.74 -7.72
CA TYR A 94 -16.17 1.66 -7.54
C TYR A 94 -16.61 0.65 -6.48
N ASN A 95 -17.18 1.12 -5.35
CA ASN A 95 -17.66 0.24 -4.28
C ASN A 95 -18.87 -0.60 -4.72
N GLU A 96 -19.79 0.00 -5.48
CA GLU A 96 -20.92 -0.72 -6.08
C GLU A 96 -20.44 -1.77 -7.08
N ALA A 97 -19.51 -1.42 -7.96
CA ALA A 97 -18.92 -2.35 -8.92
C ALA A 97 -18.20 -3.52 -8.24
N ALA A 98 -17.43 -3.26 -7.19
CA ALA A 98 -16.76 -4.29 -6.41
C ALA A 98 -17.77 -5.23 -5.74
N SER A 99 -18.86 -4.68 -5.19
CA SER A 99 -19.93 -5.46 -4.55
C SER A 99 -20.66 -6.35 -5.57
N ALA A 100 -21.00 -5.80 -6.75
CA ALA A 100 -21.63 -6.56 -7.83
C ALA A 100 -20.70 -7.64 -8.41
N ALA A 101 -19.38 -7.38 -8.47
CA ALA A 101 -18.40 -8.38 -8.86
C ALA A 101 -18.32 -9.54 -7.86
N GLN A 102 -18.32 -9.23 -6.56
CA GLN A 102 -18.33 -10.24 -5.50
C GLN A 102 -19.61 -11.09 -5.53
N GLU A 103 -20.78 -10.46 -5.71
CA GLU A 103 -22.06 -11.17 -5.81
C GLU A 103 -22.08 -12.13 -7.02
N GLN A 104 -21.59 -11.69 -8.17
CA GLN A 104 -21.48 -12.55 -9.34
C GLN A 104 -20.49 -13.69 -9.12
N ALA A 105 -19.34 -13.44 -8.49
CA ALA A 105 -18.37 -14.48 -8.15
C ALA A 105 -19.00 -15.53 -7.21
N ASN A 106 -19.76 -15.10 -6.20
CA ASN A 106 -20.50 -15.99 -5.30
C ASN A 106 -21.56 -16.80 -6.06
N THR A 107 -22.30 -16.17 -6.98
CA THR A 107 -23.32 -16.84 -7.80
C THR A 107 -22.70 -17.90 -8.71
N LEU A 108 -21.60 -17.58 -9.41
CA LEU A 108 -20.89 -18.54 -10.26
C LEU A 108 -20.32 -19.70 -9.43
N THR A 109 -19.80 -19.39 -8.24
CA THR A 109 -19.35 -20.39 -7.28
C THR A 109 -20.48 -21.34 -6.88
N GLU A 110 -21.65 -20.82 -6.51
CA GLU A 110 -22.80 -21.62 -6.11
C GLU A 110 -23.33 -22.50 -7.24
N GLN A 111 -23.35 -21.96 -8.47
CA GLN A 111 -23.67 -22.72 -9.68
C GLN A 111 -22.67 -23.86 -9.92
N ALA A 112 -21.37 -23.59 -9.77
CA ALA A 112 -20.32 -24.59 -9.91
C ALA A 112 -20.45 -25.70 -8.86
N LEU A 113 -20.71 -25.34 -7.59
CA LEU A 113 -20.95 -26.30 -6.51
C LEU A 113 -22.18 -27.18 -6.78
N THR A 114 -23.28 -26.58 -7.24
CA THR A 114 -24.51 -27.29 -7.58
C THR A 114 -24.30 -28.27 -8.74
N ALA A 115 -23.56 -27.85 -9.77
CA ALA A 115 -23.20 -28.69 -10.90
C ALA A 115 -22.29 -29.85 -10.47
N ALA A 116 -21.27 -29.57 -9.65
CA ALA A 116 -20.36 -30.59 -9.11
C ALA A 116 -21.12 -31.63 -8.27
N ASN A 117 -22.00 -31.18 -7.36
CA ASN A 117 -22.82 -32.09 -6.56
C ASN A 117 -23.74 -32.95 -7.42
N SER A 118 -24.37 -32.37 -8.46
CA SER A 118 -25.20 -33.12 -9.40
C SER A 118 -24.40 -34.18 -10.17
N TYR A 119 -23.16 -33.87 -10.52
CA TYR A 119 -22.26 -34.82 -11.17
C TYR A 119 -21.83 -35.95 -10.22
N ILE A 120 -21.42 -35.62 -8.99
CA ILE A 120 -21.10 -36.60 -7.94
C ILE A 120 -22.30 -37.53 -7.67
N ASP A 121 -23.52 -36.98 -7.61
CA ASP A 121 -24.75 -37.76 -7.47
C ASP A 121 -24.96 -38.74 -8.64
N SER A 122 -24.67 -38.29 -9.87
CA SER A 122 -24.78 -39.15 -11.05
C SER A 122 -23.76 -40.29 -11.03
N LEU A 123 -22.51 -40.03 -10.62
CA LEU A 123 -21.48 -41.04 -10.46
C LEU A 123 -21.83 -42.02 -9.35
N ALA A 124 -22.28 -41.53 -8.19
CA ALA A 124 -22.69 -42.37 -7.08
C ALA A 124 -23.81 -43.34 -7.49
N LYS A 125 -24.80 -42.86 -8.26
CA LYS A 125 -25.87 -43.71 -8.81
C LYS A 125 -25.32 -44.73 -9.82
N GLN A 126 -24.42 -44.32 -10.71
CA GLN A 126 -23.85 -45.18 -11.73
C GLN A 126 -23.01 -46.33 -11.15
N TYR A 127 -22.23 -46.04 -10.11
CA TYR A 127 -21.31 -47.00 -9.47
C TYR A 127 -21.88 -47.66 -8.21
N SER A 128 -23.13 -47.35 -7.84
CA SER A 128 -23.76 -47.84 -6.60
C SER A 128 -22.93 -47.54 -5.35
N LEU A 129 -22.26 -46.38 -5.32
CA LEU A 129 -21.40 -45.98 -4.22
C LEU A 129 -22.23 -45.77 -2.95
N ASN A 130 -21.70 -46.21 -1.81
CA ASN A 130 -22.29 -45.92 -0.51
C ASN A 130 -22.05 -44.45 -0.10
N LEU A 131 -22.69 -44.00 0.98
CA LEU A 131 -22.61 -42.60 1.43
C LEU A 131 -21.17 -42.16 1.75
N GLU A 132 -20.36 -43.06 2.29
CA GLU A 132 -18.98 -42.82 2.74
C GLU A 132 -18.04 -42.64 1.53
N GLU A 133 -18.18 -43.49 0.51
CA GLU A 133 -17.46 -43.39 -0.76
C GLU A 133 -17.82 -42.11 -1.52
N LYS A 134 -19.10 -41.72 -1.48
CA LYS A 134 -19.57 -40.46 -2.09
C LYS A 134 -18.94 -39.23 -1.42
N GLN A 135 -18.80 -39.25 -0.09
CA GLN A 135 -18.16 -38.16 0.66
C GLN A 135 -16.66 -38.06 0.33
N LEU A 136 -15.97 -39.20 0.22
CA LEU A 136 -14.55 -39.23 -0.12
C LEU A 136 -14.28 -38.68 -1.53
N LEU A 137 -15.13 -39.03 -2.49
CA LEU A 137 -15.05 -38.56 -3.89
C LEU A 137 -15.33 -37.06 -4.00
N ALA A 138 -16.26 -36.54 -3.20
CA ALA A 138 -16.49 -35.11 -3.09
C ALA A 138 -15.25 -34.39 -2.52
N GLU A 139 -14.69 -34.90 -1.42
CA GLU A 139 -13.51 -34.31 -0.77
C GLU A 139 -12.26 -34.29 -1.68
N GLU A 140 -12.02 -35.38 -2.42
CA GLU A 140 -10.93 -35.43 -3.41
C GLU A 140 -11.15 -34.48 -4.60
N ALA A 141 -12.40 -34.34 -5.07
CA ALA A 141 -12.74 -33.37 -6.11
C ALA A 141 -12.50 -31.93 -5.63
N TYR A 142 -12.87 -31.61 -4.38
CA TYR A 142 -12.58 -30.32 -3.75
C TYR A 142 -11.07 -30.07 -3.60
N LYS A 143 -10.30 -31.07 -3.15
CA LYS A 143 -8.84 -30.97 -3.02
C LYS A 143 -8.14 -30.80 -4.37
N ARG A 144 -8.57 -31.51 -5.42
CA ARG A 144 -8.02 -31.32 -6.77
C ARG A 144 -8.33 -29.95 -7.33
N ALA A 145 -9.56 -29.44 -7.14
CA ALA A 145 -9.92 -28.08 -7.54
C ALA A 145 -9.05 -27.03 -6.82
N ALA A 146 -8.75 -27.24 -5.53
CA ALA A 146 -7.84 -26.40 -4.74
C ALA A 146 -6.42 -26.32 -5.32
N LEU A 147 -5.88 -27.47 -5.74
CA LEU A 147 -4.47 -27.63 -6.09
C LEU A 147 -4.17 -27.30 -7.55
N THR A 148 -5.13 -27.51 -8.45
CA THR A 148 -4.88 -27.43 -9.90
C THR A 148 -5.37 -26.13 -10.51
N GLY A 149 -6.26 -25.38 -9.85
CA GLY A 149 -6.98 -24.27 -10.49
C GLY A 149 -7.79 -24.70 -11.72
N GLU A 150 -7.91 -26.01 -11.95
CA GLU A 150 -8.45 -26.64 -13.15
C GLU A 150 -9.94 -26.99 -12.95
N TYR A 151 -10.61 -26.16 -12.17
CA TYR A 151 -12.02 -25.86 -12.33
C TYR A 151 -12.07 -24.39 -12.71
N GLY A 152 -12.56 -24.08 -13.91
CA GLY A 152 -12.67 -22.71 -14.43
C GLY A 152 -13.72 -21.85 -13.69
N GLY A 153 -13.65 -21.81 -12.37
CA GLY A 153 -14.45 -20.96 -11.50
C GLY A 153 -13.58 -20.49 -10.34
N ASN A 154 -13.73 -19.22 -9.97
CA ASN A 154 -13.00 -18.60 -8.86
C ASN A 154 -13.13 -19.44 -7.56
N PRO A 155 -12.08 -19.47 -6.72
CA PRO A 155 -12.15 -20.11 -5.41
C PRO A 155 -13.31 -19.50 -4.59
N THR A 156 -14.06 -20.37 -3.90
CA THR A 156 -15.22 -19.97 -3.11
C THR A 156 -14.79 -19.06 -1.95
N LEU A 157 -15.69 -18.21 -1.40
CA LEU A 157 -15.33 -17.38 -0.24
C LEU A 157 -14.92 -18.23 0.98
N ALA A 158 -15.57 -19.39 1.19
CA ALA A 158 -15.18 -20.36 2.21
C ALA A 158 -13.80 -20.99 1.92
N MET A 159 -13.42 -21.09 0.65
CA MET A 159 -12.10 -21.54 0.21
C MET A 159 -11.04 -20.48 0.49
N LEU A 160 -11.35 -19.20 0.25
CA LEU A 160 -10.48 -18.09 0.58
C LEU A 160 -10.28 -17.98 2.09
N ASP A 161 -11.35 -18.11 2.89
CA ASP A 161 -11.28 -18.16 4.35
C ASP A 161 -10.45 -19.36 4.84
N TYR A 162 -10.61 -20.53 4.21
CA TYR A 162 -9.81 -21.71 4.54
C TYR A 162 -8.33 -21.52 4.17
N LEU A 163 -8.02 -21.06 2.96
CA LEU A 163 -6.65 -20.79 2.52
C LEU A 163 -6.00 -19.72 3.39
N GLN A 164 -6.72 -18.66 3.74
CA GLN A 164 -6.26 -17.62 4.65
C GLN A 164 -6.03 -18.16 6.06
N SER A 165 -6.89 -19.07 6.55
CA SER A 165 -6.68 -19.74 7.84
C SER A 165 -5.45 -20.64 7.85
N VAL A 166 -5.16 -21.33 6.74
CA VAL A 166 -3.97 -22.19 6.57
C VAL A 166 -2.70 -21.33 6.49
N GLU A 167 -2.72 -20.23 5.74
CA GLU A 167 -1.61 -19.27 5.69
C GLU A 167 -1.35 -18.61 7.05
N GLN A 168 -2.42 -18.21 7.76
CA GLN A 168 -2.32 -17.65 9.10
C GLN A 168 -1.72 -18.66 10.09
N GLN A 169 -2.16 -19.92 10.05
CA GLN A 169 -1.61 -20.98 10.88
C GLN A 169 -0.13 -21.27 10.55
N ALA A 170 0.25 -21.22 9.27
CA ALA A 170 1.64 -21.37 8.85
C ALA A 170 2.52 -20.21 9.36
N PHE A 171 2.01 -18.98 9.32
CA PHE A 171 2.69 -17.80 9.87
C PHE A 171 2.85 -17.88 11.40
N GLU A 172 1.80 -18.29 12.11
CA GLU A 172 1.84 -18.49 13.57
C GLU A 172 2.86 -19.57 13.96
N ASN A 173 2.95 -20.67 13.20
CA ASN A 173 3.96 -21.71 13.41
C ASN A 173 5.38 -21.18 13.18
N GLN A 174 5.63 -20.39 12.13
CA GLN A 174 6.94 -19.76 11.89
C GLN A 174 7.31 -18.77 13.00
N LEU A 175 6.34 -18.01 13.51
CA LEU A 175 6.56 -17.09 14.61
C LEU A 175 6.92 -17.85 15.90
N ALA A 176 6.22 -18.95 16.18
CA ALA A 176 6.49 -19.82 17.32
C ALA A 176 7.89 -20.45 17.23
N GLU A 177 8.31 -20.91 16.04
CA GLU A 177 9.67 -21.43 15.82
C GLU A 177 10.74 -20.37 16.08
N LYS A 178 10.57 -19.15 15.57
CA LYS A 178 11.51 -18.04 15.83
C LYS A 178 11.60 -17.68 17.31
N GLN A 179 10.48 -17.68 18.03
CA GLN A 179 10.48 -17.45 19.47
C GLN A 179 11.18 -18.57 20.25
N LEU A 180 11.03 -19.83 19.80
CA LEU A 180 11.75 -20.97 20.37
C LEU A 180 13.25 -20.85 20.14
N GLU A 181 13.68 -20.49 18.92
CA GLU A 181 15.09 -20.25 18.58
C GLU A 181 15.70 -19.13 19.44
N GLN A 182 14.98 -18.02 19.63
CA GLN A 182 15.41 -16.95 20.53
C GLN A 182 15.59 -17.43 21.97
N LYS A 183 14.61 -18.18 22.51
CA LYS A 183 14.69 -18.76 23.86
C LYS A 183 15.86 -19.73 24.01
N GLN A 184 16.11 -20.55 23.01
CA GLN A 184 17.28 -21.44 22.98
C GLN A 184 18.59 -20.63 22.95
N GLY A 185 18.63 -19.55 22.19
CA GLY A 185 19.72 -18.58 22.22
C GLY A 185 19.97 -18.04 23.63
N TYR A 186 18.93 -17.57 24.33
CA TYR A 186 19.06 -17.11 25.72
C TYR A 186 19.57 -18.20 26.67
N LEU A 187 19.13 -19.45 26.52
CA LEU A 187 19.57 -20.55 27.35
C LEU A 187 21.04 -20.90 27.10
N ASP A 188 21.49 -20.95 25.85
CA ASP A 188 22.90 -21.20 25.49
C ASP A 188 23.80 -20.06 26.01
N ILE A 189 23.32 -18.81 25.93
CA ILE A 189 24.01 -17.64 26.50
C ILE A 189 24.12 -17.76 28.03
N ALA A 190 23.03 -18.07 28.71
CA ALA A 190 23.01 -18.23 30.17
C ALA A 190 23.88 -19.42 30.64
N GLN A 191 23.89 -20.52 29.89
CA GLN A 191 24.79 -21.66 30.13
C GLN A 191 26.25 -21.26 29.94
N LYS A 192 26.59 -20.53 28.88
CA LYS A 192 27.95 -20.01 28.65
C LYS A 192 28.39 -19.00 29.71
N GLN A 193 27.47 -18.22 30.27
CA GLN A 193 27.75 -17.35 31.42
C GLN A 193 28.07 -18.15 32.68
N LEU A 194 27.30 -19.20 32.96
CA LEU A 194 27.57 -20.13 34.07
C LEU A 194 28.93 -20.83 33.90
N GLU A 195 29.30 -21.21 32.68
CA GLU A 195 30.58 -21.86 32.39
C GLU A 195 31.79 -20.91 32.44
N ARG A 196 31.61 -19.59 32.28
CA ARG A 196 32.72 -18.61 32.14
C ARG A 196 32.85 -17.57 33.25
N GLY A 197 31.99 -17.58 34.26
CA GLY A 197 32.21 -16.94 35.56
C GLY A 197 32.24 -15.41 35.66
N ASN A 198 32.50 -14.62 34.60
CA ASN A 198 32.78 -13.17 34.72
C ASN A 198 32.25 -12.27 33.57
N TYR A 199 31.13 -12.59 32.93
CA TYR A 199 30.56 -11.77 31.85
C TYR A 199 29.16 -11.25 32.18
N GLU A 200 28.91 -9.97 31.91
CA GLU A 200 27.59 -9.33 32.05
C GLU A 200 26.96 -9.09 30.67
N PHE A 201 25.66 -9.35 30.56
CA PHE A 201 24.91 -9.20 29.30
C PHE A 201 24.36 -7.77 29.16
N VAL A 202 24.51 -7.19 27.97
CA VAL A 202 23.98 -5.85 27.69
C VAL A 202 23.17 -5.89 26.40
N SER A 203 21.92 -5.40 26.48
CA SER A 203 21.08 -5.14 25.31
C SER A 203 21.44 -3.79 24.72
N LEU A 204 21.71 -3.74 23.41
CA LEU A 204 21.93 -2.49 22.70
C LEU A 204 20.60 -1.85 22.28
N PRO A 205 20.54 -0.52 22.07
CA PRO A 205 19.32 0.19 21.68
C PRO A 205 18.73 -0.24 20.32
N ASP A 206 19.54 -0.88 19.48
CA ASP A 206 19.17 -1.37 18.15
C ASP A 206 18.68 -2.84 18.15
N GLY A 207 18.48 -3.43 19.33
CA GLY A 207 18.01 -4.80 19.49
C GLY A 207 19.10 -5.87 19.34
N ARG A 208 20.36 -5.48 19.15
CA ARG A 208 21.50 -6.42 19.18
C ARG A 208 21.92 -6.72 20.61
N TYR A 209 22.55 -7.87 20.79
CA TYR A 209 23.03 -8.34 22.09
C TYR A 209 24.54 -8.50 22.09
N GLY A 210 25.22 -8.15 23.18
CA GLY A 210 26.66 -8.26 23.33
C GLY A 210 27.08 -8.60 24.77
N TYR A 211 28.38 -8.80 24.98
CA TYR A 211 28.94 -9.15 26.29
C TYR A 211 29.89 -8.07 26.78
N TYR A 212 29.85 -7.81 28.08
CA TYR A 212 30.85 -7.01 28.77
C TYR A 212 31.77 -7.95 29.56
N ASP A 213 33.06 -7.93 29.27
CA ASP A 213 34.05 -8.67 30.04
C ASP A 213 34.43 -7.85 31.28
N LEU A 214 33.94 -8.27 32.45
CA LEU A 214 34.18 -7.57 33.71
C LEU A 214 35.65 -7.67 34.15
N THR A 215 36.40 -8.64 33.63
CA THR A 215 37.80 -8.86 33.99
C THR A 215 38.74 -7.91 33.26
N SER A 216 38.48 -7.67 31.97
CA SER A 216 39.31 -6.78 31.14
C SER A 216 38.83 -5.33 31.12
N GLY A 217 37.59 -5.07 31.54
CA GLY A 217 36.97 -3.74 31.50
C GLY A 217 36.74 -3.23 30.07
N THR A 218 36.72 -4.14 29.08
CA THR A 218 36.51 -3.80 27.68
C THR A 218 35.26 -4.49 27.12
N PRO A 219 34.38 -3.77 26.40
CA PRO A 219 33.20 -4.37 25.78
C PRO A 219 33.62 -5.26 24.60
N VAL A 220 33.12 -6.50 24.57
CA VAL A 220 33.37 -7.45 23.47
C VAL A 220 32.03 -7.73 22.79
N PHE A 221 31.84 -7.15 21.61
CA PHE A 221 30.63 -7.32 20.83
C PHE A 221 30.70 -8.62 20.02
N VAL A 222 29.68 -9.48 20.17
CA VAL A 222 29.54 -10.70 19.38
C VAL A 222 28.15 -10.71 18.78
N GLU A 223 28.06 -10.53 17.46
CA GLU A 223 26.81 -10.76 16.75
C GLU A 223 26.43 -12.24 16.86
N VAL A 224 25.20 -12.50 17.33
CA VAL A 224 24.66 -13.85 17.47
C VAL A 224 24.74 -14.56 16.10
N GLY A 225 25.46 -15.67 16.03
CA GLY A 225 25.68 -16.46 14.81
C GLY A 225 27.02 -16.25 14.09
N ARG A 226 27.90 -15.36 14.55
CA ARG A 226 29.25 -15.18 13.97
C ARG A 226 30.36 -15.29 15.03
N LYS A 227 31.53 -15.80 14.61
CA LYS A 227 32.71 -15.87 15.50
C LYS A 227 33.15 -14.45 15.89
N PRO A 228 33.58 -14.22 17.15
CA PRO A 228 34.06 -12.92 17.59
C PRO A 228 35.23 -12.45 16.72
N VAL A 229 35.10 -11.27 16.12
CA VAL A 229 36.21 -10.60 15.43
C VAL A 229 36.83 -9.63 16.42
N TYR A 230 38.08 -9.87 16.78
CA TYR A 230 38.83 -8.99 17.66
C TYR A 230 39.15 -7.70 16.90
N SER A 231 38.38 -6.64 17.15
CA SER A 231 38.62 -5.33 16.56
C SER A 231 39.82 -4.66 17.25
N GLY A 232 41.02 -4.90 16.73
CA GLY A 232 42.19 -4.10 17.06
C GLY A 232 41.97 -2.67 16.57
N TYR A 233 41.80 -1.73 17.49
CA TYR A 233 41.71 -0.30 17.19
C TYR A 233 43.00 0.16 16.49
N SER A 234 42.92 0.44 15.19
CA SER A 234 43.94 1.14 14.43
C SER A 234 43.60 2.63 14.42
N SER A 235 44.44 3.44 15.06
CA SER A 235 44.32 4.89 15.12
C SER A 235 44.64 5.52 13.76
N GLY A 236 43.66 6.10 13.09
CA GLY A 236 43.85 6.79 11.82
C GLY A 236 42.79 7.84 11.50
N SER A 237 43.22 9.10 11.59
CA SER A 237 42.74 10.29 10.87
C SER A 237 41.28 10.73 11.00
N SER A 238 41.10 11.84 11.71
CA SER A 238 39.86 12.56 11.95
C SER A 238 39.29 13.18 10.67
N ASN A 239 38.28 12.56 10.08
CA ASN A 239 37.28 13.28 9.28
C ASN A 239 36.07 13.55 10.16
N SER A 240 35.79 14.83 10.37
CA SER A 240 34.63 15.34 11.10
C SER A 240 33.33 14.83 10.48
N VAL A 241 32.74 13.82 11.12
CA VAL A 241 31.37 13.38 10.87
C VAL A 241 30.44 14.46 11.43
N SER A 242 29.72 15.13 10.53
CA SER A 242 28.60 16.00 10.90
C SER A 242 27.54 15.18 11.66
N PRO A 243 26.98 15.67 12.78
CA PRO A 243 26.01 14.92 13.60
C PRO A 243 24.63 14.75 12.95
N TYR A 244 24.42 15.24 11.73
CA TYR A 244 23.24 14.94 10.94
C TYR A 244 23.56 13.75 10.04
N GLY A 245 23.10 12.57 10.43
CA GLY A 245 23.18 11.37 9.60
C GLY A 245 22.61 11.67 8.21
N THR A 246 23.41 11.45 7.17
CA THR A 246 22.95 11.57 5.78
C THR A 246 21.74 10.67 5.61
N SER A 247 20.60 11.27 5.27
CA SER A 247 19.39 10.48 5.06
C SER A 247 19.61 9.58 3.85
N VAL A 248 19.00 8.40 3.84
CA VAL A 248 19.06 7.46 2.68
C VAL A 248 18.63 8.16 1.38
N TYR A 249 17.89 9.26 1.47
CA TYR A 249 17.42 10.04 0.34
C TYR A 249 18.43 11.07 -0.19
N ASP A 250 19.49 11.41 0.56
CA ASP A 250 20.46 12.42 0.11
C ASP A 250 21.24 11.95 -1.13
N SER A 251 21.54 10.65 -1.23
CA SER A 251 22.19 10.07 -2.42
C SER A 251 21.24 10.02 -3.62
N VAL A 252 19.97 9.72 -3.40
CA VAL A 252 18.94 9.65 -4.45
C VAL A 252 18.64 11.04 -5.00
N VAL A 253 18.54 12.05 -4.12
CA VAL A 253 18.35 13.46 -4.51
C VAL A 253 19.56 13.98 -5.27
N ALA A 254 20.78 13.60 -4.89
CA ALA A 254 21.99 13.95 -5.65
C ALA A 254 22.00 13.30 -7.05
N ASP A 255 21.61 12.03 -7.17
CA ASP A 255 21.51 11.34 -8.46
C ASP A 255 20.40 11.95 -9.35
N LEU A 256 19.25 12.32 -8.78
CA LEU A 256 18.17 13.04 -9.47
C LEU A 256 18.64 14.42 -9.96
N TYR A 257 19.35 15.16 -9.11
CA TYR A 257 19.92 16.46 -9.46
C TYR A 257 20.95 16.37 -10.60
N ASN A 258 21.76 15.31 -10.61
CA ASN A 258 22.75 15.05 -11.65
C ASN A 258 22.13 14.45 -12.94
N GLY A 259 20.80 14.30 -13.00
CA GLY A 259 20.10 13.75 -14.17
C GLY A 259 20.36 12.26 -14.41
N LYS A 260 20.83 11.53 -13.41
CA LYS A 260 21.08 10.08 -13.50
C LYS A 260 19.80 9.27 -13.46
N TYR A 261 18.75 9.83 -12.87
CA TYR A 261 17.40 9.28 -12.87
C TYR A 261 16.40 10.39 -13.19
N THR A 262 15.28 10.00 -13.79
CA THR A 262 14.05 10.78 -13.90
C THR A 262 13.10 10.46 -12.75
N ILE A 263 12.14 11.34 -12.47
CA ILE A 263 11.10 11.08 -11.45
C ILE A 263 10.30 9.81 -11.80
N ASP A 264 10.07 9.55 -13.09
CA ASP A 264 9.34 8.35 -13.52
C ASP A 264 10.15 7.07 -13.31
N GLU A 265 11.47 7.08 -13.52
CA GLU A 265 12.32 5.93 -13.17
C GLU A 265 12.38 5.66 -11.67
N LEU A 266 12.21 6.69 -10.83
CA LEU A 266 12.12 6.51 -9.39
C LEU A 266 10.77 5.92 -8.94
N ARG A 267 9.70 6.06 -9.73
CA ARG A 267 8.37 5.52 -9.38
C ARG A 267 8.34 4.00 -9.30
N ASP A 268 9.17 3.33 -10.09
CA ASP A 268 9.26 1.87 -10.10
C ASP A 268 10.13 1.32 -8.94
N LEU A 269 10.95 2.19 -8.32
CA LEU A 269 11.92 1.80 -7.28
C LEU A 269 11.50 2.18 -5.86
N TYR A 270 10.60 3.15 -5.72
CA TYR A 270 10.22 3.74 -4.43
C TYR A 270 8.72 3.82 -4.26
N SER A 271 8.24 3.55 -3.05
CA SER A 271 6.84 3.76 -2.69
C SER A 271 6.44 5.25 -2.76
N ALA A 272 5.15 5.53 -2.90
CA ALA A 272 4.63 6.89 -2.99
C ALA A 272 5.05 7.80 -1.80
N SER A 273 5.14 7.25 -0.58
CA SER A 273 5.59 8.01 0.59
C SER A 273 7.08 8.37 0.51
N GLN A 274 7.91 7.47 -0.01
CA GLN A 274 9.34 7.70 -0.21
C GLN A 274 9.58 8.73 -1.32
N LEU A 275 8.80 8.68 -2.40
CA LEU A 275 8.86 9.69 -3.48
C LEU A 275 8.52 11.09 -2.99
N ASN A 276 7.51 11.22 -2.12
CA ASN A 276 7.18 12.50 -1.49
C ASN A 276 8.34 13.00 -0.61
N ALA A 277 8.96 12.11 0.19
CA ALA A 277 10.12 12.48 1.01
C ALA A 277 11.34 12.91 0.16
N ILE A 278 11.58 12.24 -0.98
CA ILE A 278 12.62 12.62 -1.95
C ILE A 278 12.32 13.99 -2.56
N ALA A 279 11.06 14.24 -2.95
CA ALA A 279 10.63 15.51 -3.53
C ALA A 279 10.74 16.68 -2.53
N ASP A 280 10.31 16.47 -1.29
CA ASP A 280 10.43 17.46 -0.22
C ASP A 280 11.89 17.80 0.07
N ARG A 281 12.76 16.77 0.14
CA ARG A 281 14.20 16.96 0.34
C ARG A 281 14.88 17.67 -0.83
N TYR A 282 14.48 17.36 -2.07
CA TYR A 282 14.96 18.07 -3.26
C TYR A 282 14.58 19.55 -3.20
N ASN A 283 13.33 19.87 -2.88
CA ASN A 283 12.85 21.25 -2.75
C ASN A 283 13.57 22.01 -1.62
N GLU A 284 13.81 21.35 -0.49
CA GLU A 284 14.59 21.90 0.62
C GLU A 284 15.99 22.30 0.17
N LEU A 285 16.72 21.40 -0.49
CA LEU A 285 18.10 21.65 -0.93
C LEU A 285 18.20 22.69 -2.06
N VAL A 286 17.21 22.74 -2.95
CA VAL A 286 17.10 23.81 -3.97
C VAL A 286 16.85 25.16 -3.30
N SER A 287 15.94 25.21 -2.31
CA SER A 287 15.63 26.45 -1.59
C SER A 287 16.80 26.95 -0.72
N ALA A 288 17.62 26.04 -0.21
CA ALA A 288 18.83 26.35 0.57
C ALA A 288 19.99 26.87 -0.30
N GLY A 289 19.86 26.90 -1.63
CA GLY A 289 20.92 27.32 -2.54
C GLY A 289 22.08 26.32 -2.65
N THR A 290 21.93 25.13 -2.08
CA THR A 290 22.93 24.04 -2.12
C THR A 290 23.16 23.54 -3.56
N PHE A 291 22.20 23.81 -4.45
CA PHE A 291 22.16 23.37 -5.84
C PHE A 291 22.03 24.53 -6.84
N ALA A 292 22.78 25.61 -6.63
CA ALA A 292 22.83 26.71 -7.60
C ALA A 292 23.66 26.31 -8.84
N GLY A 293 23.02 25.99 -9.97
CA GLY A 293 23.75 25.94 -11.25
C GLY A 293 23.21 25.13 -12.43
N VAL A 294 22.11 24.39 -12.32
CA VAL A 294 21.63 23.54 -13.44
C VAL A 294 20.17 23.87 -13.79
N ASN A 295 19.89 24.05 -15.08
CA ASN A 295 18.59 24.45 -15.62
C ASN A 295 17.47 23.47 -15.24
N LYS A 296 16.30 24.03 -14.90
CA LYS A 296 15.05 23.30 -14.64
C LYS A 296 14.62 22.52 -15.89
N TYR A 297 14.42 21.21 -15.75
CA TYR A 297 13.61 20.37 -16.64
C TYR A 297 12.33 19.98 -15.89
#